data_AF-A0A964ZF85-F1
#
_entry.id   AF-A0A964ZF85-F1
#
_cell.length_a   1.000
_cell.length_b   1.000
_cell.length_c   1.000
_cell.angle_alpha   90.00
_cell.angle_beta   90.00
_cell.angle_gamma   90.00
#
_symmetry.space_group_name_H-M   'P 1'
#
loop_
_entity.id
_entity.type
_entity.pdbx_description
1 polymer ?
#
loop_
_entity_poly.entity_id
_entity_poly.type
_entity_poly.pdbx_seq_one_letter_code
_entity_poly.pdbx_strand_id
1 'polypeptide(L)'
;MIRLKVFVTFLTLALLGTAFSQDKDAPKEKDKDKDKPSEKAEDKKLKGFLPAGFKKLGLTDKQVQAIYKIQTDYRGKKDDLTKQLAKLKDAEREEIEKVLTDAQKKELKAIRTGEKKDK
;
A
#
# COMPACT_ATOMS: atom_id res chain seq x y z
N MET A 1 26.48 -7.98 22.74
CA MET A 1 27.51 -7.22 21.99
C MET A 1 27.27 -7.44 20.50
N ILE A 2 27.12 -6.33 19.78
CA ILE A 2 27.40 -6.08 18.35
C ILE A 2 26.45 -6.69 17.30
N ARG A 3 26.04 -5.79 16.39
CA ARG A 3 24.92 -5.77 15.45
C ARG A 3 25.36 -6.31 14.09
N LEU A 4 24.59 -7.20 13.47
CA LEU A 4 24.85 -7.65 12.10
C LEU A 4 24.25 -6.66 11.10
N LYS A 5 25.15 -6.04 10.33
CA LYS A 5 24.85 -4.98 9.36
C LYS A 5 24.24 -5.55 8.09
N VAL A 6 23.22 -4.83 7.65
CA VAL A 6 22.63 -4.74 6.30
C VAL A 6 23.65 -5.01 5.18
N PHE A 7 23.33 -5.94 4.27
CA PHE A 7 23.95 -6.03 2.96
C PHE A 7 22.92 -5.63 1.90
N VAL A 8 23.06 -4.40 1.42
CA VAL A 8 22.51 -3.93 0.15
C VAL A 8 23.58 -4.21 -0.89
N THR A 9 23.25 -4.95 -1.95
CA THR A 9 24.01 -4.91 -3.21
C THR A 9 23.04 -4.99 -4.39
N PHE A 10 23.02 -3.88 -5.12
CA PHE A 10 22.61 -3.75 -6.52
C PHE A 10 23.46 -4.68 -7.41
N LEU A 11 22.86 -5.37 -8.39
CA LEU A 11 23.45 -5.46 -9.73
C LEU A 11 22.41 -5.89 -10.79
N THR A 12 22.67 -5.42 -12.00
CA THR A 12 21.83 -5.13 -13.16
C THR A 12 21.73 -6.25 -14.22
N LEU A 13 20.70 -6.08 -15.07
CA LEU A 13 20.63 -6.31 -16.53
C LEU A 13 20.61 -7.74 -17.11
N ALA A 14 19.55 -8.03 -17.88
CA ALA A 14 19.66 -8.48 -19.27
C ALA A 14 18.30 -8.41 -19.99
N LEU A 15 18.19 -7.49 -20.96
CA LEU A 15 17.24 -7.53 -22.08
C LEU A 15 17.87 -8.43 -23.15
N LEU A 16 17.16 -9.46 -23.62
CA LEU A 16 17.35 -9.96 -25.00
C LEU A 16 16.13 -10.80 -25.41
N GLY A 17 15.36 -10.25 -26.35
CA GLY A 17 14.32 -10.99 -27.07
C GLY A 17 14.93 -11.81 -28.20
N THR A 18 14.47 -13.05 -28.34
CA THR A 18 14.47 -13.79 -29.61
C THR A 18 13.15 -14.53 -29.72
N ALA A 19 12.45 -14.26 -30.81
CA ALA A 19 11.28 -14.99 -31.25
C ALA A 19 11.71 -16.35 -31.82
N PHE A 20 11.09 -17.43 -31.37
CA PHE A 20 11.05 -18.68 -32.12
C PHE A 20 9.69 -19.34 -31.87
N SER A 21 8.87 -19.38 -32.92
CA SER A 21 7.57 -20.05 -32.97
C SER A 21 7.76 -21.55 -33.21
N GLN A 22 7.06 -22.40 -32.46
CA GLN A 22 6.64 -23.73 -32.91
C GLN A 22 5.22 -24.00 -32.41
N ASP A 23 4.35 -24.31 -33.37
CA ASP A 23 2.97 -24.76 -33.24
C ASP A 23 2.80 -25.94 -32.28
N LYS A 24 1.75 -25.86 -31.43
CA LYS A 24 1.00 -26.99 -30.87
C LYS A 24 -0.26 -26.50 -30.14
N ASP A 25 -1.39 -26.62 -30.83
CA ASP A 25 -2.76 -26.93 -30.39
C ASP A 25 -3.26 -26.52 -28.96
N ALA A 26 -4.11 -25.46 -28.95
CA ALA A 26 -5.20 -25.09 -28.03
C ALA A 26 -4.89 -24.75 -26.53
N PRO A 27 -5.66 -23.85 -25.84
CA PRO A 27 -6.95 -23.22 -26.18
C PRO A 27 -6.95 -21.66 -26.14
N LYS A 28 -8.01 -21.06 -26.71
CA LYS A 28 -8.31 -19.62 -26.82
C LYS A 28 -7.93 -18.76 -25.60
N GLU A 29 -6.87 -17.96 -25.73
CA GLU A 29 -6.65 -16.74 -24.95
C GLU A 29 -7.49 -15.61 -25.55
N LYS A 30 -8.21 -14.85 -24.69
CA LYS A 30 -8.69 -13.51 -25.02
C LYS A 30 -7.63 -12.52 -24.57
N ASP A 31 -7.29 -11.63 -25.49
CA ASP A 31 -6.21 -10.67 -25.51
C ASP A 31 -5.86 -9.97 -24.18
N LYS A 32 -4.58 -10.11 -23.82
CA LYS A 32 -3.82 -9.10 -23.12
C LYS A 32 -3.47 -7.99 -24.12
N ASP A 33 -4.27 -6.93 -24.14
CA ASP A 33 -3.87 -5.70 -24.83
C ASP A 33 -2.93 -4.91 -23.90
N LYS A 34 -1.66 -4.86 -24.30
CA LYS A 34 -0.61 -4.02 -23.74
C LYS A 34 -0.84 -2.58 -24.14
N ASP A 35 -0.64 -1.68 -23.17
CA ASP A 35 -0.05 -0.35 -23.34
C ASP A 35 -0.35 0.40 -24.65
N LYS A 36 -1.53 1.02 -24.67
CA LYS A 36 -1.72 2.29 -25.38
C LYS A 36 -1.88 3.37 -24.32
N PRO A 37 -0.99 4.38 -24.22
CA PRO A 37 -1.28 5.56 -23.42
C PRO A 37 -2.59 6.13 -23.95
N SER A 38 -3.68 5.97 -23.17
CA SER A 38 -4.96 6.59 -23.51
C SER A 38 -4.82 8.08 -23.24
N GLU A 39 -4.20 8.77 -24.18
CA GLU A 39 -4.24 10.19 -24.39
C GLU A 39 -5.67 10.57 -24.81
N LYS A 40 -6.56 10.50 -23.81
CA LYS A 40 -7.91 11.07 -23.74
C LYS A 40 -8.45 10.72 -22.35
N ALA A 41 -7.77 11.21 -21.32
CA ALA A 41 -8.48 11.56 -20.11
C ALA A 41 -9.39 12.72 -20.51
N GLU A 42 -10.62 12.40 -20.94
CA GLU A 42 -11.71 13.36 -20.88
C GLU A 42 -11.61 14.04 -19.51
N ASP A 43 -11.59 15.38 -19.48
CA ASP A 43 -11.52 16.22 -18.29
C ASP A 43 -12.72 15.93 -17.36
N LYS A 44 -12.72 14.76 -16.73
CA LYS A 44 -13.72 14.38 -15.75
C LYS A 44 -13.39 15.18 -14.51
N LYS A 45 -14.12 16.28 -14.34
CA LYS A 45 -14.07 17.11 -13.14
C LYS A 45 -14.09 16.19 -11.92
N LEU A 46 -13.02 16.27 -11.12
CA LEU A 46 -12.92 15.58 -9.85
C LEU A 46 -14.05 16.09 -8.94
N LYS A 47 -14.59 15.17 -8.13
CA LYS A 47 -15.62 15.47 -7.12
C LYS A 47 -15.00 15.31 -5.74
N GLY A 48 -15.29 16.26 -4.85
CA GLY A 48 -14.77 16.26 -3.50
C GLY A 48 -15.42 17.33 -2.63
N PHE A 49 -14.86 17.53 -1.44
CA PHE A 49 -15.33 18.54 -0.50
C PHE A 49 -14.28 19.62 -0.33
N LEU A 50 -14.69 20.87 -0.48
CA LEU A 50 -13.82 21.98 -0.15
C LEU A 50 -13.60 22.01 1.37
N PRO A 51 -12.40 22.36 1.83
CA PRO A 51 -12.16 22.56 3.26
C PRO A 51 -13.11 23.61 3.85
N ALA A 52 -13.29 23.55 5.17
CA ALA A 52 -14.14 24.50 5.87
C ALA A 52 -13.72 25.95 5.57
N GLY A 53 -14.69 26.82 5.26
CA GLY A 53 -14.45 28.22 4.92
C GLY A 53 -14.05 28.49 3.47
N PHE A 54 -13.56 27.50 2.70
CA PHE A 54 -13.01 27.74 1.35
C PHE A 54 -14.07 28.16 0.32
N LYS A 55 -15.34 27.76 0.52
CA LYS A 55 -16.45 28.22 -0.32
C LYS A 55 -16.64 29.74 -0.30
N LYS A 56 -16.22 30.42 0.78
CA LYS A 56 -16.39 31.88 0.95
C LYS A 56 -15.31 32.70 0.24
N LEU A 57 -14.29 32.06 -0.31
CA LEU A 57 -13.12 32.73 -0.91
C LEU A 57 -13.30 33.09 -2.40
N GLY A 58 -14.47 32.80 -2.99
CA GLY A 58 -14.71 33.07 -4.41
C GLY A 58 -13.76 32.30 -5.34
N LEU A 59 -13.43 31.05 -4.98
CA LEU A 59 -12.47 30.23 -5.74
C LEU A 59 -12.95 29.97 -7.16
N THR A 60 -12.03 30.03 -8.12
CA THR A 60 -12.28 29.63 -9.51
C THR A 60 -12.44 28.11 -9.63
N ASP A 61 -13.14 27.66 -10.68
CA ASP A 61 -13.27 26.24 -11.02
C ASP A 61 -11.91 25.52 -11.07
N LYS A 62 -10.88 26.16 -11.65
CA LYS A 62 -9.52 25.61 -11.73
C LYS A 62 -8.92 25.38 -10.34
N GLN A 63 -9.08 26.33 -9.41
CA GLN A 63 -8.61 26.18 -8.04
C GLN A 63 -9.37 25.08 -7.30
N VAL A 64 -10.70 24.98 -7.48
CA VAL A 64 -11.51 23.91 -6.89
C VAL A 64 -11.04 22.53 -7.37
N GLN A 65 -10.82 22.37 -8.67
CA GLN A 65 -10.31 21.13 -9.25
C GLN A 65 -8.90 20.79 -8.75
N ALA A 66 -8.01 21.79 -8.62
CA ALA A 66 -6.69 21.60 -8.05
C ALA A 66 -6.75 21.13 -6.58
N ILE A 67 -7.65 21.70 -5.78
CA ILE A 67 -7.86 21.28 -4.38
C ILE A 67 -8.32 19.83 -4.32
N TYR A 68 -9.29 19.43 -5.16
CA TYR A 68 -9.76 18.03 -5.18
C TYR A 68 -8.68 17.05 -5.62
N LYS A 69 -7.83 17.44 -6.57
CA LYS A 69 -6.67 16.63 -6.97
C LYS A 69 -5.71 16.43 -5.79
N ILE A 70 -5.32 17.52 -5.13
CA ILE A 70 -4.44 17.48 -3.96
C ILE A 70 -5.05 16.58 -2.87
N GLN A 71 -6.33 16.73 -2.56
CA GLN A 71 -6.99 15.90 -1.55
C GLN A 71 -6.99 14.41 -1.91
N THR A 72 -7.20 14.07 -3.18
CA THR A 72 -7.17 12.69 -3.67
C THR A 72 -5.77 12.10 -3.56
N ASP A 73 -4.75 12.84 -4.01
CA ASP A 73 -3.35 12.41 -3.96
C ASP A 73 -2.91 12.16 -2.51
N TYR A 74 -3.26 13.08 -1.59
CA TYR A 74 -2.92 12.92 -0.18
C TYR A 74 -3.75 11.86 0.52
N ARG A 75 -4.97 11.55 0.08
CA ARG A 75 -5.72 10.40 0.60
C ARG A 75 -4.98 9.10 0.30
N GLY A 76 -4.56 8.90 -0.94
CA GLY A 76 -3.78 7.72 -1.33
C GLY A 76 -2.49 7.56 -0.50
N LYS A 77 -1.76 8.67 -0.29
CA LYS A 77 -0.55 8.68 0.57
C LYS A 77 -0.86 8.33 2.03
N LYS A 78 -1.96 8.86 2.58
CA LYS A 78 -2.40 8.55 3.96
C LYS A 78 -2.80 7.09 4.11
N ASP A 79 -3.49 6.52 3.13
CA ASP A 79 -3.90 5.12 3.15
C ASP A 79 -2.69 4.20 3.14
N ASP A 80 -1.67 4.52 2.33
CA ASP A 80 -0.41 3.77 2.31
C ASP A 80 0.35 3.87 3.65
N LEU A 81 0.51 5.09 4.17
CA LEU A 81 1.14 5.30 5.49
C LEU A 81 0.38 4.59 6.62
N THR A 82 -0.95 4.54 6.55
CA THR A 82 -1.78 3.82 7.54
C THR A 82 -1.51 2.32 7.50
N LYS A 83 -1.35 1.73 6.30
CA LYS A 83 -0.96 0.31 6.15
C LYS A 83 0.45 0.06 6.68
N GLN A 84 1.40 0.94 6.40
CA GLN A 84 2.76 0.83 6.92
C GLN A 84 2.78 0.92 8.46
N LEU A 85 2.00 1.85 9.03
CA LEU A 85 1.87 2.00 10.48
C LEU A 85 1.24 0.77 11.13
N ALA A 86 0.24 0.14 10.51
CA ALA A 86 -0.36 -1.10 11.00
C ALA A 86 0.68 -2.23 11.06
N LYS A 87 1.45 -2.43 9.98
CA LYS A 87 2.52 -3.43 9.93
C LYS A 87 3.59 -3.21 11.01
N LEU A 88 3.96 -1.95 11.25
CA LEU A 88 4.93 -1.62 12.30
C LEU A 88 4.39 -1.94 13.69
N LYS A 89 3.12 -1.65 13.97
CA LYS A 89 2.48 -1.99 15.25
C LYS A 89 2.39 -3.50 15.46
N ASP A 90 2.10 -4.26 14.41
CA ASP A 90 2.05 -5.72 14.50
C ASP A 90 3.46 -6.30 14.75
N ALA A 91 4.47 -5.82 14.01
CA ALA A 91 5.86 -6.23 14.22
C ALA A 91 6.36 -5.85 15.63
N GLU A 92 6.06 -4.65 16.11
CA GLU A 92 6.39 -4.22 17.49
C GLU A 92 5.79 -5.19 18.52
N ARG A 93 4.51 -5.57 18.37
CA ARG A 93 3.86 -6.53 19.26
C ARG A 93 4.52 -7.90 19.22
N GLU A 94 4.87 -8.40 18.03
CA GLU A 94 5.58 -9.67 17.88
C GLU A 94 6.95 -9.64 18.56
N GLU A 95 7.73 -8.57 18.37
CA GLU A 95 9.03 -8.40 19.02
C GLU A 95 8.91 -8.30 20.56
N ILE A 96 7.88 -7.60 21.06
CA ILE A 96 7.57 -7.57 22.49
C ILE A 96 7.23 -8.98 22.99
N GLU A 97 6.46 -9.78 22.27
CA GLU A 97 6.13 -11.14 22.70
C GLU A 97 7.33 -12.10 22.64
N LYS A 98 8.31 -11.85 21.76
CA LYS A 98 9.52 -12.69 21.65
C LYS A 98 10.38 -12.65 22.91
N VAL A 99 10.37 -11.56 23.68
CA VAL A 99 11.16 -11.47 24.92
C VAL A 99 10.54 -12.22 26.10
N LEU A 100 9.29 -12.70 25.95
CA LEU A 100 8.62 -13.48 26.98
C LEU A 100 9.11 -14.92 27.00
N THR A 101 9.15 -15.50 28.20
CA THR A 101 9.34 -16.94 28.40
C THR A 101 8.11 -17.72 27.92
N ASP A 102 8.27 -19.02 27.65
CA ASP A 102 7.16 -19.87 27.20
C ASP A 102 6.02 -19.95 28.22
N ALA A 103 6.35 -19.95 29.51
CA ALA A 103 5.37 -19.89 30.59
C ALA A 103 4.55 -18.59 30.54
N GLN A 104 5.20 -17.44 30.35
CA GLN A 104 4.54 -16.14 30.24
C GLN A 104 3.69 -16.04 28.97
N LYS A 105 4.14 -16.58 27.83
CA LYS A 105 3.34 -16.64 26.59
C LYS A 105 2.07 -17.47 26.78
N LYS A 106 2.15 -18.58 27.52
CA LYS A 106 0.98 -19.42 27.85
C LYS A 106 -0.02 -18.66 28.72
N GLU A 107 0.45 -17.93 29.73
CA GLU A 107 -0.42 -17.06 30.54
C GLU A 107 -1.04 -15.94 29.72
N LEU A 108 -0.25 -15.25 28.89
CA LEU A 108 -0.74 -14.19 28.02
C LEU A 108 -1.85 -14.69 27.08
N LYS A 109 -1.71 -15.91 26.54
CA LYS A 109 -2.75 -16.55 25.74
C LYS A 109 -4.03 -16.79 26.55
N ALA A 110 -3.90 -17.33 27.75
CA ALA A 110 -5.05 -17.59 28.63
C ALA A 110 -5.80 -16.31 29.03
N ILE A 111 -5.08 -15.19 29.22
CA ILE A 111 -5.67 -13.86 29.44
C ILE A 111 -6.45 -13.41 28.20
N ARG A 112 -5.83 -13.49 27.01
CA ARG A 112 -6.45 -13.06 25.74
C ARG A 112 -7.68 -13.86 25.33
N THR A 113 -7.73 -15.16 25.66
CA THR A 113 -8.91 -16.02 25.38
C THR A 113 -9.98 -15.95 26.46
N GLY A 114 -9.73 -15.24 27.57
CA GLY A 114 -10.63 -15.16 28.71
C GLY A 114 -10.69 -16.42 29.57
N GLU A 115 -9.80 -17.40 29.34
CA GLU A 115 -9.63 -18.58 30.21
C GLU A 115 -9.13 -18.19 31.60
N LYS A 116 -8.41 -17.07 31.70
CA LYS A 116 -7.97 -16.46 32.95
C LYS A 116 -8.44 -15.00 32.95
N LYS A 117 -9.34 -14.64 33.88
CA LYS A 117 -9.74 -13.24 34.08
C LYS A 117 -8.63 -12.52 34.84
N ASP A 118 -8.29 -11.32 34.39
CA ASP A 118 -7.51 -10.38 35.18
C ASP A 118 -8.26 -10.14 36.49
N LYS A 119 -7.58 -10.33 37.60
CA LYS A 119 -8.15 -10.30 38.95
C LYS A 119 -8.22 -8.87 39.47
#